data_AF-A0A920MYD4-F1
#
_entry.id   AF-A0A920MYD4-F1
#
_cell.length_a   1.000
_cell.length_b   1.000
_cell.length_c   1.000
_cell.angle_alpha   90.00
_cell.angle_beta   90.00
_cell.angle_gamma   90.00
#
_symmetry.space_group_name_H-M   'P 1'
#
loop_
_entity.id
_entity.type
_entity.pdbx_description
1 polymer ?
#
loop_
_entity_poly.entity_id
_entity_poly.type
_entity_poly.pdbx_seq_one_letter_code
_entity_poly.pdbx_strand_id
1 'polypeptide(L)'
;MILDPDSRSDTYPYIEIDEDDVVIEHEASVSKIAEEQLFYLMSRGMSEAEASSMIVTGFIEPLVKELPMEYAVEMNRLIELQMEGSVG
;
A
#
# COMPACT_ATOMS: atom_id res chain seq x y z
N MET A 1 3.17 3.70 -1.14
CA MET A 1 2.88 3.13 -2.47
C MET A 1 2.47 4.28 -3.39
N ILE A 2 2.96 4.33 -4.62
CA ILE A 2 2.63 5.31 -5.65
C ILE A 2 1.69 4.65 -6.66
N LEU A 3 0.51 5.21 -6.86
CA LEU A 3 -0.57 4.61 -7.65
C LEU A 3 -0.57 5.10 -9.11
N ASP A 4 -0.17 6.34 -9.35
CA ASP A 4 -0.20 6.99 -10.66
C ASP A 4 1.10 7.82 -10.90
N PRO A 5 1.32 8.35 -12.12
CA PRO A 5 2.50 9.15 -12.44
C PRO A 5 2.58 10.53 -11.77
N ASP A 6 1.45 11.10 -11.34
CA ASP A 6 1.36 12.43 -10.71
C ASP A 6 1.57 12.36 -9.18
N SER A 7 1.39 11.17 -8.61
CA SER A 7 1.56 10.86 -7.20
C SER A 7 3.02 10.97 -6.75
N ARG A 8 3.22 11.52 -5.55
CA ARG A 8 4.53 11.68 -4.92
C ARG A 8 4.50 11.23 -3.46
N SER A 9 5.58 10.58 -3.02
CA SER A 9 5.79 10.19 -1.62
C SER A 9 7.08 10.81 -1.11
N ASP A 10 7.00 11.63 -0.07
CA ASP A 10 8.15 12.20 0.62
C ASP A 10 8.22 11.66 2.06
N THR A 11 9.35 11.08 2.45
CA THR A 11 9.59 10.55 3.81
C THR A 11 10.75 11.28 4.45
N TYR A 12 10.52 11.93 5.59
CA TYR A 12 11.54 12.69 6.32
C TYR A 12 11.75 12.08 7.71
N PRO A 13 12.68 11.12 7.86
CA PRO A 13 12.97 10.53 9.16
C PRO A 13 13.75 11.51 10.05
N TYR A 14 13.45 11.51 11.34
CA TYR A 14 14.21 12.21 12.36
C TYR A 14 14.43 11.25 13.54
N ILE A 15 15.68 11.12 13.98
CA ILE A 15 16.08 10.23 15.07
C ILE A 15 16.99 11.04 15.99
N GLU A 16 16.58 11.20 17.25
CA GLU A 16 17.34 11.86 18.31
C GLU A 16 17.49 10.86 19.46
N ILE A 17 18.73 10.69 19.95
CA ILE A 17 19.10 9.66 20.92
C ILE A 17 19.95 10.32 22.01
N ASP A 18 19.47 10.24 23.25
CA ASP A 18 20.16 10.72 24.46
C ASP A 18 20.56 9.54 25.38
N GLU A 19 20.96 8.41 24.81
CA GLU A 19 21.36 7.19 25.54
C GLU A 19 22.58 6.53 24.89
N ASP A 20 23.45 5.97 25.73
CA ASP A 20 24.79 5.52 25.32
C ASP A 20 24.81 4.09 24.75
N ASP A 21 23.86 3.24 25.14
CA ASP A 21 23.79 1.82 24.72
C ASP A 21 22.43 1.50 24.09
N VAL A 22 22.29 1.81 22.80
CA VAL A 22 21.07 1.54 22.04
C VAL A 22 21.38 0.98 20.64
N VAL A 23 20.43 0.19 20.12
CA VAL A 23 20.40 -0.26 18.73
C VAL A 23 19.14 0.30 18.09
N ILE A 24 19.30 1.05 16.99
CA ILE A 24 18.18 1.61 16.23
C ILE A 24 18.31 1.19 14.77
N GLU A 25 17.19 0.74 14.20
CA GLU A 25 17.03 0.46 12.78
C GLU A 25 15.83 1.25 12.24
N HIS A 26 16.01 1.91 11.11
CA HIS A 26 14.95 2.61 10.41
C HIS A 26 14.89 2.11 8.97
N GLU A 27 13.71 1.65 8.56
CA GLU A 27 13.43 1.25 7.19
C GLU A 27 12.27 2.07 6.63
N ALA A 28 12.44 2.52 5.38
CA ALA A 28 11.39 3.14 4.60
C ALA A 28 11.48 2.64 3.16
N SER A 29 10.35 2.18 2.61
CA SER A 29 10.26 1.72 1.23
C SER A 29 9.14 2.45 0.49
N VAL A 30 9.41 2.75 -0.79
CA VAL A 30 8.43 3.33 -1.71
C VAL A 30 8.28 2.39 -2.88
N SER A 31 7.07 1.86 -3.07
CA SER A 31 6.73 0.95 -4.16
C SER A 31 5.77 1.62 -5.13
N LYS A 32 5.98 1.46 -6.44
CA LYS A 32 5.01 1.80 -7.49
C LYS A 32 4.30 0.53 -7.95
N ILE A 33 3.04 0.62 -8.39
CA ILE A 33 2.41 -0.51 -9.07
C ILE A 33 3.22 -0.84 -10.33
N ALA A 34 3.73 -2.07 -10.41
CA ALA A 34 4.54 -2.50 -11.54
C ALA A 34 3.64 -2.78 -12.75
N GLU A 35 3.94 -2.15 -13.89
CA GLU A 35 3.21 -2.36 -15.14
C GLU A 35 3.18 -3.84 -15.55
N GLU A 36 4.24 -4.60 -15.26
CA GLU A 36 4.29 -6.04 -15.51
C GLU A 36 3.30 -6.83 -14.65
N GLN A 37 3.12 -6.48 -13.38
CA GLN A 37 2.14 -7.13 -12.48
C GLN A 37 0.71 -6.83 -12.93
N LEU A 38 0.46 -5.57 -13.28
CA LEU A 38 -0.80 -5.11 -13.86
C LEU A 38 -1.11 -5.86 -15.16
N PHE A 39 -0.17 -5.88 -16.09
CA PHE A 39 -0.29 -6.60 -17.36
C PHE A 39 -0.53 -8.10 -17.15
N TYR A 40 0.18 -8.72 -16.21
CA TYR A 40 0.00 -10.13 -15.89
C TYR A 40 -1.42 -10.43 -15.39
N LEU A 41 -1.94 -9.64 -14.45
CA LEU A 41 -3.30 -9.82 -13.92
C LEU A 41 -4.37 -9.52 -14.98
N MET A 42 -4.18 -8.49 -15.80
CA MET A 42 -5.07 -8.20 -16.93
C MET A 42 -5.08 -9.32 -17.98
N SER A 43 -3.92 -9.94 -18.24
CA SER A 43 -3.83 -11.10 -19.15
C SER A 43 -4.63 -12.32 -18.65
N ARG A 44 -4.94 -12.36 -17.34
CA ARG A 44 -5.79 -13.37 -16.71
C ARG A 44 -7.28 -13.00 -16.74
N GLY A 45 -7.65 -11.90 -17.40
CA GLY A 45 -9.04 -11.47 -17.61
C GLY A 45 -9.56 -10.47 -16.58
N MET A 46 -8.70 -9.93 -15.71
CA MET A 46 -9.07 -8.84 -14.80
C MET A 46 -9.06 -7.51 -15.56
N SER A 47 -9.97 -6.61 -15.22
CA SER A 47 -9.85 -5.20 -15.59
C SER A 47 -8.65 -4.56 -14.89
N GLU A 48 -8.17 -3.43 -15.42
CA GLU A 48 -7.10 -2.64 -14.81
C GLU A 48 -7.43 -2.21 -13.37
N ALA A 49 -8.70 -1.85 -13.13
CA ALA A 49 -9.20 -1.48 -11.81
C ALA A 49 -9.19 -2.66 -10.84
N GLU A 50 -9.65 -3.84 -11.27
CA GLU A 50 -9.61 -5.07 -10.45
C GLU A 50 -8.18 -5.51 -10.15
N ALA A 51 -7.28 -5.47 -11.15
CA ALA A 51 -5.87 -5.81 -10.98
C ALA A 51 -5.17 -4.85 -10.01
N SER A 52 -5.40 -3.54 -10.15
CA SER A 52 -4.86 -2.53 -9.25
C SER A 52 -5.38 -2.72 -7.83
N SER A 53 -6.69 -2.96 -7.67
CA SER A 53 -7.32 -3.23 -6.37
C SER A 53 -6.73 -4.46 -5.69
N MET A 54 -6.50 -5.53 -6.44
CA MET A 54 -5.86 -6.74 -5.92
C MET A 54 -4.43 -6.48 -5.42
N ILE A 55 -3.63 -5.69 -6.17
CA ILE A 55 -2.25 -5.36 -5.78
C ILE A 55 -2.24 -4.49 -4.51
N VAL A 56 -3.09 -3.47 -4.45
CA VAL A 56 -3.20 -2.59 -3.27
C VAL A 56 -3.68 -3.38 -2.06
N THR A 57 -4.68 -4.24 -2.22
CA THR A 57 -5.20 -5.11 -1.15
C THR A 57 -4.10 -6.05 -0.62
N GLY A 58 -3.30 -6.64 -1.50
CA GLY A 58 -2.15 -7.46 -1.08
C GLY A 58 -1.07 -6.66 -0.32
N PHE A 59 -0.87 -5.40 -0.68
CA PHE A 59 0.09 -4.52 -0.01
C PHE A 59 -0.33 -4.14 1.42
N ILE A 60 -1.62 -3.89 1.65
CA ILE A 60 -2.16 -3.54 2.96
C ILE A 60 -2.49 -4.76 3.83
N GLU A 61 -2.57 -5.96 3.26
CA GLU A 61 -3.00 -7.19 3.94
C GLU A 61 -2.25 -7.43 5.28
N PRO A 62 -0.91 -7.23 5.37
CA PRO A 62 -0.20 -7.40 6.64
C PRO A 62 -0.69 -6.44 7.72
N LEU A 63 -1.01 -5.19 7.37
CA LEU A 63 -1.56 -4.21 8.31
C LEU A 63 -2.96 -4.60 8.77
N VAL A 64 -3.81 -5.02 7.84
CA VAL A 64 -5.20 -5.40 8.13
C VAL A 64 -5.25 -6.62 9.07
N LYS A 65 -4.30 -7.55 8.95
CA LYS A 65 -4.20 -8.74 9.82
C LYS A 65 -3.89 -8.42 11.28
N GLU A 66 -3.26 -7.27 11.56
CA GLU A 66 -2.95 -6.84 12.93
C GLU A 66 -4.14 -6.15 13.62
N LEU A 67 -5.20 -5.82 12.88
CA LEU A 67 -6.37 -5.16 13.42
C LEU A 67 -7.40 -6.17 13.98
N PRO A 68 -8.15 -5.79 15.03
CA PRO A 68 -9.31 -6.57 15.45
C PRO A 68 -10.30 -6.76 14.29
N MET A 69 -10.94 -7.92 14.23
CA MET A 69 -11.80 -8.34 13.11
C MET A 69 -12.85 -7.30 12.69
N GLU A 70 -13.45 -6.60 13.66
CA GLU A 70 -14.44 -5.56 13.41
C GLU A 70 -13.88 -4.37 12.61
N TYR A 71 -12.64 -3.98 12.84
CA TYR A 71 -11.96 -2.89 12.10
C TYR A 71 -11.39 -3.38 10.77
N ALA A 72 -10.93 -4.63 10.71
CA ALA A 72 -10.39 -5.21 9.49
C ALA A 72 -11.43 -5.23 8.36
N VAL A 73 -12.68 -5.58 8.67
CA VAL A 73 -13.79 -5.58 7.69
C VAL A 73 -14.08 -4.15 7.20
N GLU A 74 -14.18 -3.19 8.11
CA GLU A 74 -14.46 -1.79 7.75
C GLU A 74 -13.33 -1.18 6.92
N MET A 75 -12.07 -1.45 7.27
CA MET A 75 -10.90 -0.94 6.56
C MET A 75 -10.84 -1.45 5.12
N ASN A 76 -11.09 -2.74 4.89
CA ASN A 76 -11.18 -3.28 3.53
C ASN A 76 -12.26 -2.57 2.72
N ARG A 77 -13.43 -2.30 3.32
CA ARG A 77 -14.52 -1.62 2.64
C ARG A 77 -14.19 -0.18 2.27
N LEU A 78 -13.54 0.55 3.17
CA LEU A 78 -13.09 1.92 2.92
C LEU A 78 -12.08 1.99 1.77
N ILE A 79 -11.19 1.00 1.67
CA ILE A 79 -10.15 0.97 0.64
C ILE A 79 -10.76 0.68 -0.73
N GLU A 80 -11.68 -0.28 -0.83
CA GLU A 80 -12.45 -0.50 -2.07
C GLU A 80 -13.15 0.78 -2.55
N LEU A 81 -13.81 1.50 -1.64
CA LEU A 81 -14.51 2.75 -1.96
C LEU A 81 -13.57 3.87 -2.44
N GLN A 82 -12.39 3.99 -1.85
CA GLN A 82 -11.38 4.95 -2.32
C GLN A 82 -10.86 4.57 -3.70
N MET A 83 -10.69 3.28 -3.99
CA MET A 83 -10.16 2.82 -5.27
C MET A 83 -11.15 2.98 -6.44
N GLU A 84 -12.46 2.81 -6.22
CA GLU A 84 -13.48 3.08 -7.24
C GLU A 84 -13.48 4.53 -7.74
N GLY A 85 -13.02 5.49 -6.93
CA GLY A 85 -13.00 6.92 -7.25
C GLY A 85 -11.65 7.52 -7.64
N SER A 86 -10.55 6.76 -7.52
CA SER A 86 -9.17 7.30 -7.62
C SER A 86 -8.40 6.85 -8.86
N VAL A 87 -8.91 5.86 -9.61
CA VAL A 87 -8.30 5.37 -10.85
C VAL A 87 -9.09 5.95 -12.03
N GLY A 88 -8.74 7.17 -12.44
CA GLY A 88 -9.38 7.90 -13.54
C GLY A 88 -8.54 9.08 -14.01
#